data_AF-A0A9D5AWC5-F1
#
_entry.id   AF-A0A9D5AWC5-F1
#
_cell.length_a   1.000
_cell.length_b   1.000
_cell.length_c   1.000
_cell.angle_alpha   90.00
_cell.angle_beta   90.00
_cell.angle_gamma   90.00
#
_symmetry.space_group_name_H-M   'P 1'
#
loop_
_entity.id
_entity.type
_entity.pdbx_description
1 polymer ?
#
loop_
_entity_poly.entity_id
_entity_poly.type
_entity_poly.pdbx_seq_one_letter_code
_entity_poly.pdbx_strand_id
1 'polypeptide(L)'
;MATCFRVPISIPTSMPASPSHSPSSRFPPTRLRTLRTLNAFGKSKIPMPPFNPNDPFLSKLASVAASSPETLLNPSSNPDNLPLLDIFDSPQLMASPAHLERSAKYGQRRRRRPPPDLPSVLLDGRIVYIGMPLVPAVTELVIAQLMYLQWKQPKEPIYVYINSTGTTRADGETVAMESEGFAIYDSMMQMKTEINTLALGVAVGQACLLLAAGTPGKRYMMPHAKAVIQQPRVPPIGLRPATDVLIHAKEVIVNRDTLVKLLARHTGNSVERVAKVMRRPYYMDPLVAKEFGVIDKILWRGQEKIMSDVSSHAELEKGAIDAIIENRF
;
A
#
# COMPACT_ATOMS: atom_id res chain seq x y z
N MET A 1 -50.73 -33.84 -42.72
CA MET A 1 -49.84 -34.74 -43.48
C MET A 1 -49.07 -33.91 -44.49
N ALA A 2 -47.79 -33.63 -44.25
CA ALA A 2 -46.83 -33.05 -45.20
C ALA A 2 -45.43 -33.13 -44.55
N THR A 3 -44.68 -34.21 -44.75
CA THR A 3 -43.56 -34.32 -45.71
C THR A 3 -42.42 -33.34 -45.44
N CYS A 4 -41.52 -33.74 -44.52
CA CYS A 4 -40.18 -33.20 -44.35
C CYS A 4 -39.26 -33.64 -45.51
N PHE A 5 -38.52 -32.70 -46.09
CA PHE A 5 -37.36 -32.98 -46.94
C PHE A 5 -36.14 -33.28 -46.07
N ARG A 6 -35.53 -34.45 -46.28
CA ARG A 6 -34.24 -34.89 -45.71
C ARG A 6 -33.11 -34.57 -46.69
N VAL A 7 -32.01 -34.02 -46.20
CA VAL A 7 -30.67 -34.12 -46.80
C VAL A 7 -29.73 -34.70 -45.73
N PRO A 8 -28.87 -35.70 -46.04
CA PRO A 8 -28.02 -36.35 -45.05
C PRO A 8 -26.64 -35.67 -44.97
N ILE A 9 -26.13 -35.44 -43.75
CA ILE A 9 -24.70 -35.17 -43.52
C ILE A 9 -24.22 -36.12 -42.41
N SER A 10 -23.14 -36.81 -42.76
CA SER A 10 -22.45 -37.88 -42.06
C SER A 10 -21.76 -37.45 -40.76
N ILE A 11 -21.85 -38.32 -39.76
CA ILE A 11 -21.13 -38.29 -38.47
C ILE A 11 -19.67 -38.70 -38.69
N PRO A 12 -18.72 -38.05 -37.97
CA PRO A 12 -17.84 -38.86 -37.13
C PRO A 12 -17.71 -38.31 -35.71
N THR A 13 -17.82 -39.24 -34.77
CA THR A 13 -17.48 -39.15 -33.35
C THR A 13 -15.97 -39.00 -33.15
N SER A 14 -15.52 -38.01 -32.37
CA SER A 14 -14.28 -38.10 -31.60
C SER A 14 -14.23 -37.06 -30.48
N MET A 15 -14.19 -37.53 -29.24
CA MET A 15 -13.77 -36.74 -28.08
C MET A 15 -12.27 -36.47 -28.13
N PRO A 16 -11.80 -35.40 -27.47
CA PRO A 16 -10.66 -35.58 -26.58
C PRO A 16 -10.84 -34.87 -25.23
N ALA A 17 -10.59 -35.63 -24.16
CA ALA A 17 -10.36 -35.10 -22.82
C ALA A 17 -8.99 -34.39 -22.78
N SER A 18 -8.96 -33.19 -22.20
CA SER A 18 -7.73 -32.41 -21.98
C SER A 18 -7.48 -32.22 -20.48
N PRO A 19 -6.24 -32.36 -20.00
CA PRO A 19 -5.93 -32.45 -18.58
C PRO A 19 -5.63 -31.09 -17.94
N SER A 20 -5.86 -31.03 -16.63
CA SER A 20 -5.49 -29.98 -15.70
C SER A 20 -3.97 -29.88 -15.52
N HIS A 21 -3.41 -28.67 -15.60
CA HIS A 21 -2.04 -28.39 -15.15
C HIS A 21 -1.96 -27.07 -14.39
N SER A 22 -1.51 -27.18 -13.14
CA SER A 22 -1.02 -26.12 -12.25
C SER A 22 0.50 -26.00 -12.38
N PRO A 23 1.11 -24.81 -12.23
CA PRO A 23 2.56 -24.70 -12.17
C PRO A 23 3.03 -24.81 -10.72
N SER A 24 3.68 -25.92 -10.38
CA SER A 24 4.48 -26.05 -9.16
C SER A 24 5.96 -26.14 -9.55
N SER A 25 6.76 -25.25 -8.97
CA SER A 25 8.21 -25.20 -9.16
C SER A 25 8.89 -26.36 -8.42
N ARG A 26 9.43 -27.34 -9.17
CA ARG A 26 10.40 -28.31 -8.65
C ARG A 26 11.71 -28.20 -9.41
N PHE A 27 12.79 -28.01 -8.66
CA PHE A 27 14.17 -28.01 -9.11
C PHE A 27 14.61 -29.39 -9.65
N PRO A 28 15.50 -29.46 -10.65
CA PRO A 28 16.07 -30.72 -11.12
C PRO A 28 17.20 -31.22 -10.19
N PRO A 29 17.50 -32.54 -10.19
CA PRO A 29 18.45 -33.16 -9.27
C PRO A 29 19.90 -32.83 -9.65
N THR A 30 20.67 -32.38 -8.67
CA THR A 30 22.12 -32.20 -8.75
C THR A 30 22.82 -33.54 -8.98
N ARG A 31 23.47 -33.70 -10.14
CA ARG A 31 24.45 -34.76 -10.39
C ARG A 31 25.61 -34.62 -9.41
N LEU A 32 25.87 -35.67 -8.63
CA LEU A 32 27.13 -35.89 -7.92
C LEU A 32 28.28 -35.88 -8.94
N ARG A 33 29.04 -34.79 -8.98
CA ARG A 33 30.31 -34.72 -9.71
C ARG A 33 31.36 -35.44 -8.86
N THR A 34 31.88 -36.51 -9.42
CA THR A 34 33.09 -37.22 -8.97
C THR A 34 34.25 -36.23 -8.80
N LEU A 35 34.82 -36.18 -7.60
CA LEU A 35 36.07 -35.48 -7.32
C LEU A 35 37.20 -36.18 -8.08
N ARG A 36 37.62 -35.59 -9.21
CA ARG A 36 38.91 -35.90 -9.81
C ARG A 36 40.00 -35.31 -8.90
N THR A 37 40.79 -36.20 -8.30
CA THR A 37 42.05 -35.86 -7.65
C THR A 37 43.04 -35.39 -8.72
N LEU A 38 43.26 -34.08 -8.79
CA LEU A 38 44.39 -33.53 -9.53
C LEU A 38 45.57 -33.47 -8.56
N ASN A 39 46.53 -34.37 -8.77
CA ASN A 39 47.89 -34.25 -8.26
C ASN A 39 48.50 -32.97 -8.84
N ALA A 40 48.52 -31.90 -8.04
CA ALA A 40 49.28 -30.70 -8.32
C ALA A 40 50.49 -30.65 -7.40
N PHE A 41 51.62 -31.20 -7.87
CA PHE A 41 52.94 -30.82 -7.38
C PHE A 41 53.22 -29.38 -7.86
N GLY A 42 52.65 -28.42 -7.15
CA GLY A 42 52.94 -27.00 -7.30
C GLY A 42 53.29 -26.44 -5.93
N LYS A 43 54.48 -25.86 -5.77
CA LYS A 43 54.84 -25.04 -4.61
C LYS A 43 53.85 -23.89 -4.52
N SER A 44 52.73 -24.08 -3.82
CA SER A 44 51.82 -22.99 -3.47
C SER A 44 52.59 -22.09 -2.52
N LYS A 45 52.94 -20.88 -2.98
CA LYS A 45 53.34 -19.82 -2.07
C LYS A 45 52.14 -19.61 -1.14
N ILE A 46 52.31 -20.00 0.12
CA ILE A 46 51.34 -19.74 1.18
C ILE A 46 50.99 -18.25 1.04
N PRO A 47 49.70 -17.88 0.85
CA PRO A 47 49.33 -16.48 0.73
C PRO A 47 49.74 -15.79 2.03
N MET A 48 50.84 -15.03 1.98
CA MET A 48 51.30 -14.28 3.13
C MET A 48 50.34 -13.11 3.31
N PRO A 49 49.85 -12.86 4.54
CA PRO A 49 49.09 -11.65 4.82
C PRO A 49 49.94 -10.42 4.46
N PRO A 50 49.32 -9.29 4.10
CA PRO A 50 50.05 -8.08 3.77
C PRO A 50 51.00 -7.74 4.92
N PHE A 51 52.31 -7.80 4.64
CA PHE A 51 53.34 -7.52 5.63
C PHE A 51 53.35 -6.02 5.91
N ASN A 52 52.99 -5.64 7.12
CA ASN A 52 53.14 -4.26 7.57
C ASN A 52 54.57 -4.08 8.09
N PRO A 53 55.46 -3.35 7.37
CA PRO A 53 56.87 -3.23 7.75
C PRO A 53 57.08 -2.46 9.07
N ASN A 54 56.07 -1.71 9.51
CA ASN A 54 56.11 -0.91 10.73
C ASN A 54 55.36 -1.58 11.90
N ASP A 55 55.00 -2.86 11.80
CA ASP A 55 54.34 -3.57 12.89
C ASP A 55 55.34 -3.86 14.04
N PRO A 56 55.15 -3.27 15.24
CA PRO A 56 56.06 -3.47 16.37
C PRO A 56 56.07 -4.92 16.87
N PHE A 57 55.01 -5.69 16.60
CA PHE A 57 54.93 -7.10 16.99
C PHE A 57 55.79 -7.98 16.08
N LEU A 58 55.61 -7.85 14.76
CA LEU A 58 56.36 -8.64 13.79
C LEU A 58 57.84 -8.27 13.75
N SER A 59 58.19 -6.99 13.95
CA SER A 59 59.59 -6.56 14.01
C SER A 59 60.35 -7.15 15.20
N LYS A 60 59.72 -7.19 16.38
CA LYS A 60 60.29 -7.83 17.58
C LYS A 60 60.42 -9.35 17.40
N LEU A 61 59.40 -10.02 16.85
CA LEU A 61 59.50 -11.45 16.56
C LEU A 61 60.61 -11.75 15.55
N ALA A 62 60.73 -10.93 14.50
CA ALA A 62 61.81 -11.08 13.53
C ALA A 62 63.19 -10.83 14.16
N SER A 63 63.33 -9.82 15.03
CA SER A 63 64.60 -9.58 15.74
C SER A 63 64.98 -10.74 16.66
N VAL A 64 64.00 -11.33 17.35
CA VAL A 64 64.23 -12.46 18.27
C VAL A 64 64.51 -13.74 17.48
N ALA A 65 63.82 -13.97 16.37
CA ALA A 65 64.13 -15.05 15.44
C ALA A 65 65.57 -14.97 14.91
N ALA A 66 66.08 -13.75 14.69
CA ALA A 66 67.43 -13.52 14.22
C ALA A 66 68.49 -13.64 15.33
N SER A 67 68.19 -13.20 16.56
CA SER A 67 69.14 -13.26 17.68
C SER A 67 69.19 -14.63 18.37
N SER A 68 68.05 -15.30 18.49
CA SER A 68 67.89 -16.51 19.30
C SER A 68 66.70 -17.34 18.80
N PRO A 69 66.87 -18.16 17.75
CA PRO A 69 65.76 -18.89 17.15
C PRO A 69 65.12 -19.94 18.08
N GLU A 70 65.87 -20.44 19.07
CA GLU A 70 65.39 -21.47 20.01
C GLU A 70 64.29 -20.96 20.95
N THR A 71 64.25 -19.66 21.24
CA THR A 71 63.22 -19.09 22.13
C THR A 71 61.82 -19.11 21.51
N LEU A 72 61.71 -19.26 20.19
CA LEU A 72 60.43 -19.42 19.48
C LEU A 72 59.90 -20.85 19.50
N LEU A 73 60.78 -21.82 19.77
CA LEU A 73 60.47 -23.25 19.77
C LEU A 73 60.23 -23.79 21.19
N ASN A 74 60.71 -23.09 22.20
CA ASN A 74 60.52 -23.49 23.59
C ASN A 74 59.11 -23.15 24.08
N PRO A 75 58.44 -24.06 24.83
CA PRO A 75 57.16 -23.76 25.46
C PRO A 75 57.31 -22.64 26.49
N SER A 76 56.24 -21.86 26.68
CA SER A 76 56.21 -20.78 27.68
C SER A 76 56.49 -21.34 29.08
N SER A 77 57.16 -20.53 29.89
CA SER A 77 57.48 -20.88 31.28
C SER A 77 56.23 -21.08 32.16
N ASN A 78 55.14 -20.38 31.83
CA ASN A 78 53.84 -20.52 32.47
C ASN A 78 52.86 -21.24 31.52
N PRO A 79 52.19 -22.32 31.97
CA PRO A 79 51.23 -23.06 31.14
C PRO A 79 49.93 -22.29 30.86
N ASP A 80 49.63 -21.28 31.68
CA ASP A 80 48.41 -20.45 31.56
C ASP A 80 48.61 -19.24 30.63
N ASN A 81 49.84 -18.95 30.20
CA ASN A 81 50.15 -17.85 29.30
C ASN A 81 50.08 -18.30 27.83
N LEU A 82 49.65 -17.37 26.96
CA LEU A 82 49.69 -17.62 25.52
C LEU A 82 51.16 -17.75 25.05
N PRO A 83 51.44 -18.66 24.11
CA PRO A 83 52.78 -18.82 23.55
C PRO A 83 53.26 -17.52 22.90
N LEU A 84 54.58 -17.28 22.95
CA LEU A 84 55.28 -16.07 22.45
C LEU A 84 55.02 -14.77 23.22
N LEU A 85 54.15 -14.76 24.23
CA LEU A 85 53.84 -13.54 25.00
C LEU A 85 55.00 -13.13 25.92
N ASP A 86 55.76 -14.11 26.43
CA ASP A 86 56.97 -13.91 27.25
C ASP A 86 58.09 -13.16 26.50
N ILE A 87 58.03 -13.08 25.16
CA ILE A 87 59.01 -12.37 24.31
C ILE A 87 58.84 -10.85 24.39
N PHE A 88 57.67 -10.39 24.84
CA PHE A 88 57.34 -8.97 24.91
C PHE A 88 57.41 -8.51 26.36
N ASP A 89 58.39 -7.65 26.67
CA ASP A 89 58.66 -7.16 28.04
C ASP A 89 57.49 -6.37 28.67
N SER A 90 56.52 -5.93 27.87
CA SER A 90 55.35 -5.17 28.33
C SER A 90 54.21 -5.28 27.31
N PRO A 91 53.46 -6.39 27.27
CA PRO A 91 52.32 -6.53 26.37
C PRO A 91 51.23 -5.57 26.85
N GLN A 92 51.00 -4.48 26.11
CA GLN A 92 49.83 -3.65 26.34
C GLN A 92 48.59 -4.41 25.86
N LEU A 93 47.74 -4.84 26.81
CA LEU A 93 46.41 -5.33 26.49
C LEU A 93 45.62 -4.18 25.85
N MET A 94 45.48 -4.20 24.53
CA MET A 94 44.69 -3.21 23.76
C MET A 94 43.19 -3.21 24.16
N ALA A 95 42.76 -4.23 24.90
CA ALA A 95 41.44 -4.27 25.53
C ALA A 95 41.60 -4.31 27.05
N SER A 96 41.22 -3.23 27.74
CA SER A 96 40.97 -3.32 29.18
C SER A 96 39.69 -4.16 29.40
N PRO A 97 39.59 -4.95 30.48
CA PRO A 97 38.38 -5.74 30.77
C PRO A 97 37.09 -4.88 30.83
N ALA A 98 37.23 -3.58 31.09
CA ALA A 98 36.14 -2.62 31.15
C ALA A 98 35.71 -2.07 29.77
N HIS A 99 36.55 -2.21 28.73
CA HIS A 99 36.26 -1.73 27.37
C HIS A 99 35.81 -2.83 26.40
N LEU A 100 35.50 -4.03 26.92
CA LEU A 100 34.64 -4.95 26.19
C LEU A 100 33.23 -4.34 26.23
N GLU A 101 32.96 -3.40 25.31
CA GLU A 101 31.58 -3.20 24.87
C GLU A 101 31.08 -4.61 24.62
N ARG A 102 30.10 -5.05 25.42
CA ARG A 102 29.44 -6.33 25.21
C ARG A 102 28.87 -6.25 23.80
N SER A 103 29.64 -6.71 22.82
CA SER A 103 29.17 -6.89 21.46
C SER A 103 27.88 -7.67 21.62
N ALA A 104 26.82 -7.05 21.13
CA ALA A 104 25.42 -7.31 21.47
C ALA A 104 25.20 -8.72 22.02
N LYS A 105 24.69 -8.81 23.27
CA LYS A 105 24.26 -10.08 23.90
C LYS A 105 23.76 -11.03 22.81
N TYR A 106 24.37 -12.21 22.65
CA TYR A 106 24.02 -13.21 21.62
C TYR A 106 22.54 -13.67 21.65
N GLY A 107 21.70 -13.17 22.58
CA GLY A 107 20.26 -13.36 22.64
C GLY A 107 19.39 -12.12 22.36
N GLN A 108 19.96 -10.94 22.09
CA GLN A 108 19.21 -9.73 21.72
C GLN A 108 19.29 -9.43 20.22
N ARG A 109 19.15 -10.45 19.38
CA ARG A 109 18.49 -10.18 18.09
C ARG A 109 17.07 -9.76 18.45
N ARG A 110 16.77 -8.45 18.43
CA ARG A 110 15.37 -7.98 18.33
C ARG A 110 14.72 -8.92 17.32
N ARG A 111 13.68 -9.67 17.73
CA ARG A 111 12.94 -10.52 16.80
C ARG A 111 12.61 -9.62 15.62
N ARG A 112 13.29 -9.80 14.48
CA ARG A 112 13.00 -9.03 13.27
C ARG A 112 11.59 -9.45 12.91
N ARG A 113 10.61 -8.65 13.34
CA ARG A 113 9.26 -8.80 12.85
C ARG A 113 9.37 -8.67 11.32
N PRO A 114 8.70 -9.54 10.55
CA PRO A 114 8.65 -9.32 9.11
C PRO A 114 8.23 -7.87 8.85
N PRO A 115 8.80 -7.21 7.84
CA PRO A 115 8.42 -5.85 7.50
C PRO A 115 6.89 -5.82 7.30
N PRO A 116 6.20 -4.79 7.82
CA PRO A 116 4.75 -4.69 7.66
C PRO A 116 4.41 -4.60 6.17
N ASP A 117 3.28 -5.18 5.80
CA ASP A 117 2.70 -5.04 4.48
C ASP A 117 2.24 -3.59 4.23
N LEU A 118 2.20 -3.19 2.96
CA LEU A 118 1.86 -1.82 2.57
C LEU A 118 0.48 -1.36 3.09
N PRO A 119 -0.61 -2.16 2.99
CA PRO A 119 -1.90 -1.80 3.58
C PRO A 119 -1.83 -1.54 5.08
N SER A 120 -1.09 -2.34 5.84
CA SER A 120 -0.89 -2.11 7.28
C SER A 120 -0.15 -0.79 7.56
N VAL A 121 0.86 -0.46 6.77
CA VAL A 121 1.58 0.83 6.89
C VAL A 121 0.64 2.01 6.60
N LEU A 122 -0.21 1.91 5.59
CA LEU A 122 -1.21 2.95 5.28
C LEU A 122 -2.26 3.08 6.38
N LEU A 123 -2.74 1.96 6.92
CA LEU A 123 -3.73 1.93 7.99
C LEU A 123 -3.16 2.52 9.29
N ASP A 124 -1.89 2.29 9.58
CA ASP A 124 -1.20 2.96 10.69
C ASP A 124 -1.13 4.48 10.49
N GLY A 125 -1.00 4.93 9.24
CA GLY A 125 -1.15 6.34 8.84
C GLY A 125 -2.61 6.84 8.75
N ARG A 126 -3.60 6.02 9.15
CA ARG A 126 -5.04 6.29 9.06
C ARG A 126 -5.57 6.53 7.64
N ILE A 127 -4.89 5.94 6.65
CA ILE A 127 -5.26 6.02 5.24
C ILE A 127 -5.96 4.73 4.83
N VAL A 128 -7.21 4.86 4.39
CA VAL A 128 -8.02 3.80 3.78
C VAL A 128 -8.05 4.03 2.28
N TYR A 129 -7.50 3.10 1.50
CA TYR A 129 -7.39 3.24 0.05
C TYR A 129 -8.39 2.35 -0.69
N ILE A 130 -9.28 2.97 -1.46
CA ILE A 130 -10.30 2.31 -2.28
C ILE A 130 -9.87 2.40 -3.75
N GLY A 131 -9.05 1.44 -4.19
CA GLY A 131 -8.51 1.37 -5.55
C GLY A 131 -9.20 0.38 -6.49
N MET A 132 -10.14 -0.42 -5.98
CA MET A 132 -10.81 -1.50 -6.73
C MET A 132 -12.31 -1.23 -6.83
N PRO A 133 -13.04 -1.90 -7.75
CA PRO A 133 -14.49 -1.92 -7.73
C PRO A 133 -15.02 -2.39 -6.35
N LEU A 134 -16.16 -1.87 -5.96
CA LEU A 134 -16.82 -2.17 -4.68
C LEU A 134 -17.50 -3.53 -4.74
N VAL A 135 -16.71 -4.58 -4.52
CA VAL A 135 -17.14 -5.98 -4.40
C VAL A 135 -17.32 -6.30 -2.91
N PRO A 136 -18.18 -7.25 -2.50
CA PRO A 136 -18.38 -7.60 -1.09
C PRO A 136 -17.11 -7.73 -0.24
N ALA A 137 -16.06 -8.38 -0.78
CA ALA A 137 -14.78 -8.51 -0.08
C ALA A 137 -14.05 -7.16 0.14
N VAL A 138 -14.19 -6.21 -0.78
CA VAL A 138 -13.62 -4.86 -0.65
C VAL A 138 -14.43 -4.06 0.37
N THR A 139 -15.76 -4.15 0.28
CA THR A 139 -16.68 -3.50 1.21
C THR A 139 -16.40 -3.93 2.65
N GLU A 140 -16.31 -5.24 2.90
CA GLU A 140 -16.02 -5.80 4.22
C GLU A 140 -14.71 -5.24 4.78
N LEU A 141 -13.64 -5.22 3.97
CA LEU A 141 -12.35 -4.70 4.39
C LEU A 141 -12.38 -3.20 4.68
N VAL A 142 -13.04 -2.40 3.84
CA VAL A 142 -13.15 -0.95 4.04
C VAL A 142 -13.91 -0.66 5.34
N ILE A 143 -15.06 -1.31 5.57
CA ILE A 143 -15.85 -1.13 6.79
C ILE A 143 -15.04 -1.55 8.01
N ALA A 144 -14.37 -2.71 7.95
CA ALA A 144 -13.53 -3.20 9.05
C ALA A 144 -12.39 -2.21 9.38
N GLN A 145 -11.72 -1.65 8.36
CA GLN A 145 -10.66 -0.66 8.55
C GLN A 145 -11.18 0.63 9.19
N LEU A 146 -12.33 1.12 8.72
CA LEU A 146 -12.94 2.33 9.28
C LEU A 146 -13.35 2.13 10.75
N MET A 147 -13.99 0.98 11.07
CA MET A 147 -14.35 0.62 12.45
C MET A 147 -13.11 0.48 13.34
N TYR A 148 -12.04 -0.14 12.82
CA TYR A 148 -10.77 -0.28 13.54
C TYR A 148 -10.14 1.08 13.84
N LEU A 149 -10.12 2.01 12.88
CA LEU A 149 -9.57 3.36 13.08
C LEU A 149 -10.36 4.18 14.10
N GLN A 150 -11.69 4.04 14.10
CA GLN A 150 -12.54 4.64 15.13
C GLN A 150 -12.23 4.07 16.52
N TRP A 151 -12.08 2.75 16.64
CA TRP A 151 -11.75 2.10 17.92
C TRP A 151 -10.35 2.51 18.42
N LYS A 152 -9.35 2.54 17.52
CA LYS A 152 -7.96 2.89 17.87
C LYS A 152 -7.85 4.33 18.36
N GLN A 153 -8.38 5.29 17.60
CA GLN A 153 -8.35 6.70 17.99
C GLN A 153 -9.52 7.46 17.34
N PRO A 154 -10.62 7.76 18.07
CA PRO A 154 -11.82 8.36 17.49
C PRO A 154 -11.71 9.87 17.26
N LYS A 155 -10.71 10.54 17.84
CA LYS A 155 -10.54 12.01 17.74
C LYS A 155 -9.78 12.44 16.48
N GLU A 156 -9.00 11.55 15.90
CA GLU A 156 -8.15 11.87 14.75
C GLU A 156 -8.88 11.58 13.43
N PRO A 157 -8.70 12.40 12.38
CA PRO A 157 -9.41 12.20 11.12
C PRO A 157 -8.98 10.90 10.43
N ILE A 158 -9.89 10.33 9.63
CA ILE A 158 -9.62 9.21 8.74
C ILE A 158 -9.50 9.74 7.31
N TYR A 159 -8.50 9.28 6.57
CA TYR A 159 -8.28 9.69 5.19
C TYR A 159 -8.70 8.58 4.24
N VAL A 160 -9.74 8.83 3.44
CA VAL A 160 -10.28 7.87 2.46
C VAL A 160 -9.85 8.31 1.06
N TYR A 161 -8.94 7.55 0.47
CA TYR A 161 -8.41 7.83 -0.86
C TYR A 161 -9.15 6.98 -1.88
N ILE A 162 -9.77 7.62 -2.86
CA ILE A 162 -10.70 7.00 -3.80
C ILE A 162 -10.11 7.03 -5.21
N ASN A 163 -10.00 5.83 -5.78
CA ASN A 163 -9.72 5.60 -7.18
C ASN A 163 -10.49 4.34 -7.63
N SER A 164 -11.81 4.46 -7.71
CA SER A 164 -12.71 3.34 -7.93
C SER A 164 -13.80 3.67 -8.93
N THR A 165 -14.13 2.67 -9.73
CA THR A 165 -15.26 2.70 -10.68
C THR A 165 -16.61 2.37 -10.01
N GLY A 166 -16.64 2.24 -8.68
CA GLY A 166 -17.84 1.90 -7.92
C GLY A 166 -18.20 0.42 -8.10
N THR A 167 -19.47 0.12 -8.33
CA THR A 167 -20.01 -1.24 -8.50
C THR A 167 -19.85 -1.79 -9.92
N THR A 168 -19.39 -0.95 -10.86
CA THR A 168 -19.19 -1.31 -12.28
C THR A 168 -17.70 -1.41 -12.59
N ARG A 169 -17.29 -2.36 -13.42
CA ARG A 169 -15.93 -2.46 -13.98
C ARG A 169 -15.71 -1.46 -15.11
N ALA A 170 -14.45 -1.27 -15.50
CA ALA A 170 -14.08 -0.48 -16.68
C ALA A 170 -14.73 -1.02 -17.97
N ASP A 171 -14.96 -2.34 -18.05
CA ASP A 171 -15.59 -3.01 -19.20
C ASP A 171 -17.12 -2.77 -19.28
N GLY A 172 -17.68 -2.04 -18.31
CA GLY A 172 -19.12 -1.75 -18.23
C GLY A 172 -19.96 -2.84 -17.56
N GLU A 173 -19.33 -3.95 -17.14
CA GLU A 173 -19.96 -5.03 -16.39
C GLU A 173 -20.23 -4.61 -14.92
N THR A 174 -21.44 -4.88 -14.42
CA THR A 174 -21.77 -4.72 -13.00
C THR A 174 -21.18 -5.87 -12.19
N VAL A 175 -20.25 -5.58 -11.28
CA VAL A 175 -19.56 -6.61 -10.48
C VAL A 175 -20.30 -6.92 -9.19
N ALA A 176 -21.01 -5.94 -8.66
CA ALA A 176 -21.64 -6.02 -7.36
C ALA A 176 -22.94 -5.20 -7.32
N MET A 177 -23.73 -5.44 -6.28
CA MET A 177 -24.97 -4.72 -6.06
C MET A 177 -24.69 -3.33 -5.48
N GLU A 178 -25.60 -2.39 -5.70
CA GLU A 178 -25.50 -1.02 -5.19
C GLU A 178 -25.45 -0.96 -3.65
N SER A 179 -25.99 -1.99 -2.99
CA SER A 179 -25.95 -2.18 -1.54
C SER A 179 -24.53 -2.15 -0.96
N GLU A 180 -23.51 -2.55 -1.72
CA GLU A 180 -22.11 -2.48 -1.31
C GLU A 180 -21.64 -1.04 -1.08
N GLY A 181 -22.01 -0.13 -1.99
CA GLY A 181 -21.73 1.30 -1.84
C GLY A 181 -22.49 1.91 -0.66
N PHE A 182 -23.76 1.51 -0.48
CA PHE A 182 -24.58 2.00 0.62
C PHE A 182 -24.08 1.52 1.99
N ALA A 183 -23.57 0.29 2.09
CA ALA A 183 -23.01 -0.22 3.34
C ALA A 183 -21.79 0.59 3.81
N ILE A 184 -20.88 0.95 2.89
CA ILE A 184 -19.74 1.83 3.22
C ILE A 184 -20.25 3.22 3.59
N TYR A 185 -21.20 3.76 2.83
CA TYR A 185 -21.79 5.07 3.08
C TYR A 185 -22.42 5.16 4.48
N ASP A 186 -23.26 4.18 4.84
CA ASP A 186 -23.92 4.16 6.16
C ASP A 186 -22.89 3.98 7.28
N SER A 187 -21.85 3.17 7.04
CA SER A 187 -20.73 3.03 7.98
C SER A 187 -20.01 4.37 8.19
N MET A 188 -19.76 5.14 7.12
CA MET A 188 -19.17 6.48 7.21
C MET A 188 -20.08 7.44 7.99
N MET A 189 -21.40 7.40 7.78
CA MET A 189 -22.35 8.27 8.48
C MET A 189 -22.54 7.89 9.96
N GLN A 190 -22.37 6.62 10.31
CA GLN A 190 -22.46 6.15 11.70
C GLN A 190 -21.24 6.57 12.53
N MET A 191 -20.12 6.86 11.88
CA MET A 191 -18.86 7.16 12.58
C MET A 191 -18.88 8.54 13.23
N LYS A 192 -18.28 8.61 14.42
CA LYS A 192 -18.10 9.89 15.15
C LYS A 192 -16.87 10.65 14.66
N THR A 193 -15.93 9.92 14.08
CA THR A 193 -14.66 10.43 13.58
C THR A 193 -14.87 11.20 12.28
N GLU A 194 -14.10 12.28 12.09
CA GLU A 194 -14.11 13.01 10.82
C GLU A 194 -13.51 12.18 9.68
N ILE A 195 -14.10 12.27 8.48
CA ILE A 195 -13.70 11.49 7.31
C ILE A 195 -13.34 12.44 6.17
N ASN A 196 -12.06 12.47 5.83
CA ASN A 196 -11.51 13.28 4.74
C ASN A 196 -11.46 12.42 3.49
N THR A 197 -12.15 12.82 2.43
CA THR A 197 -12.18 12.08 1.17
C THR A 197 -11.26 12.74 0.15
N LEU A 198 -10.50 11.94 -0.60
CA LEU A 198 -9.62 12.42 -1.68
C LEU A 198 -9.79 11.57 -2.93
N ALA A 199 -10.23 12.17 -4.02
CA ALA A 199 -10.23 11.53 -5.33
C ALA A 199 -8.87 11.69 -6.03
N LEU A 200 -8.22 10.56 -6.32
CA LEU A 200 -6.89 10.53 -6.96
C LEU A 200 -6.97 10.36 -8.49
N GLY A 201 -7.79 9.43 -8.95
CA GLY A 201 -7.91 9.07 -10.37
C GLY A 201 -9.35 9.20 -10.84
N VAL A 202 -10.18 8.20 -10.55
CA VAL A 202 -11.60 8.24 -10.90
C VAL A 202 -12.47 7.88 -9.71
N ALA A 203 -13.60 8.57 -9.57
CA ALA A 203 -14.68 8.19 -8.65
C ALA A 203 -15.98 8.10 -9.45
N VAL A 204 -16.47 6.88 -9.73
CA VAL A 204 -17.67 6.63 -10.54
C VAL A 204 -18.83 6.09 -9.70
N GLY A 205 -20.04 6.59 -9.93
CA GLY A 205 -21.28 6.05 -9.35
C GLY A 205 -21.24 6.06 -7.83
N GLN A 206 -21.27 4.88 -7.21
CA GLN A 206 -21.17 4.72 -5.75
C GLN A 206 -19.85 5.29 -5.19
N ALA A 207 -18.74 5.19 -5.90
CA ALA A 207 -17.49 5.82 -5.44
C ALA A 207 -17.58 7.36 -5.46
N CYS A 208 -18.36 7.94 -6.38
CA CYS A 208 -18.65 9.37 -6.40
C CYS A 208 -19.55 9.78 -5.22
N LEU A 209 -20.52 8.94 -4.84
CA LEU A 209 -21.28 9.13 -3.61
C LEU A 209 -20.37 9.13 -2.38
N LEU A 210 -19.48 8.14 -2.24
CA LEU A 210 -18.55 8.08 -1.11
C LEU A 210 -17.63 9.30 -1.05
N LEU A 211 -17.17 9.80 -2.21
CA LEU A 211 -16.41 11.05 -2.29
C LEU A 211 -17.21 12.23 -1.75
N ALA A 212 -18.46 12.39 -2.19
CA ALA A 212 -19.34 13.46 -1.76
C ALA A 212 -19.76 13.36 -0.28
N ALA A 213 -19.80 12.13 0.27
CA ALA A 213 -20.18 11.83 1.64
C ALA A 213 -19.09 12.10 2.68
N GLY A 214 -17.89 12.53 2.27
CA GLY A 214 -16.87 13.00 3.20
C GLY A 214 -17.34 14.20 4.03
N THR A 215 -16.62 14.49 5.12
CA THR A 215 -16.93 15.62 5.99
C THR A 215 -16.93 16.94 5.18
N PRO A 216 -17.99 17.77 5.26
CA PRO A 216 -18.07 19.02 4.52
C PRO A 216 -16.86 19.93 4.79
N GLY A 217 -16.30 20.51 3.72
CA GLY A 217 -15.07 21.31 3.77
C GLY A 217 -13.77 20.51 3.69
N LYS A 218 -13.85 19.17 3.78
CA LYS A 218 -12.72 18.23 3.76
C LYS A 218 -12.85 17.18 2.65
N ARG A 219 -13.57 17.51 1.57
CA ARG A 219 -13.68 16.68 0.35
C ARG A 219 -12.76 17.23 -0.73
N TYR A 220 -11.82 16.40 -1.18
CA TYR A 220 -10.71 16.81 -2.02
C TYR A 220 -10.65 16.03 -3.34
N MET A 221 -10.05 16.64 -4.35
CA MET A 221 -9.82 16.00 -5.65
C MET A 221 -8.50 16.46 -6.27
N MET A 222 -7.79 15.55 -6.94
CA MET A 222 -6.60 15.91 -7.72
C MET A 222 -6.98 16.57 -9.05
N PRO A 223 -6.10 17.35 -9.70
CA PRO A 223 -6.48 18.20 -10.83
C PRO A 223 -6.75 17.45 -12.13
N HIS A 224 -6.28 16.20 -12.21
CA HIS A 224 -6.56 15.30 -13.33
C HIS A 224 -7.52 14.18 -12.97
N ALA A 225 -8.04 14.16 -11.74
CA ALA A 225 -9.04 13.20 -11.37
C ALA A 225 -10.38 13.49 -12.08
N LYS A 226 -11.25 12.48 -12.17
CA LYS A 226 -12.60 12.60 -12.72
C LYS A 226 -13.63 12.05 -11.75
N ALA A 227 -14.69 12.81 -11.51
CA ALA A 227 -15.86 12.36 -10.76
C ALA A 227 -16.97 12.09 -11.77
N VAL A 228 -17.65 10.96 -11.64
CA VAL A 228 -18.66 10.53 -12.61
C VAL A 228 -19.92 10.11 -11.89
N ILE A 229 -21.01 10.82 -12.17
CA ILE A 229 -22.35 10.41 -11.72
C ILE A 229 -22.98 9.59 -12.85
N GLN A 230 -23.37 8.36 -12.54
CA GLN A 230 -24.04 7.48 -13.49
C GLN A 230 -25.17 6.72 -12.82
N GLN A 231 -26.15 6.31 -13.61
CA GLN A 231 -27.26 5.50 -13.12
C GLN A 231 -26.78 4.09 -12.75
N PRO A 232 -27.32 3.50 -11.67
CA PRO A 232 -27.21 2.07 -11.41
C PRO A 232 -27.65 1.23 -12.61
N ARG A 233 -26.88 0.19 -12.90
CA ARG A 233 -27.15 -0.72 -14.02
C ARG A 233 -27.84 -1.96 -13.50
N VAL A 234 -28.84 -2.42 -14.24
CA VAL A 234 -29.42 -3.74 -14.01
C VAL A 234 -28.38 -4.78 -14.45
N PRO A 235 -27.94 -5.70 -13.57
CA PRO A 235 -27.03 -6.77 -13.95
C PRO A 235 -27.61 -7.61 -15.09
N PRO A 236 -26.79 -8.32 -15.89
CA PRO A 236 -27.31 -9.22 -16.92
C PRO A 236 -28.20 -10.31 -16.30
N ILE A 237 -29.49 -10.33 -16.67
CA ILE A 237 -30.49 -11.19 -16.04
C ILE A 237 -30.58 -12.60 -16.67
N GLY A 238 -29.97 -12.82 -17.84
CA GLY A 238 -30.01 -14.12 -18.53
C GLY A 238 -31.45 -14.62 -18.79
N LEU A 239 -31.63 -15.94 -18.88
CA LEU A 239 -32.95 -16.57 -18.97
C LEU A 239 -33.51 -16.79 -17.56
N ARG A 240 -34.17 -15.78 -16.99
CA ARG A 240 -34.87 -15.86 -15.70
C ARG A 240 -36.38 -15.72 -15.86
N PRO A 241 -37.19 -16.23 -14.91
CA PRO A 241 -38.64 -16.04 -14.92
C PRO A 241 -39.03 -14.55 -14.99
N ALA A 242 -40.14 -14.25 -15.66
CA ALA A 242 -40.63 -12.86 -15.81
C ALA A 242 -40.85 -12.16 -14.46
N THR A 243 -41.30 -12.90 -13.45
CA THR A 243 -41.52 -12.38 -12.09
C THR A 243 -40.21 -11.93 -11.44
N ASP A 244 -39.14 -12.71 -11.57
CA ASP A 244 -37.81 -12.35 -11.07
C ASP A 244 -37.29 -11.09 -11.73
N VAL A 245 -37.42 -11.00 -13.06
CA VAL A 245 -36.98 -9.83 -13.85
C VAL A 245 -37.68 -8.57 -13.33
N LEU A 246 -39.00 -8.65 -13.08
CA LEU A 246 -39.79 -7.54 -12.55
C LEU A 246 -39.32 -7.11 -11.14
N ILE A 247 -39.05 -8.08 -10.25
CA ILE A 247 -38.60 -7.80 -8.88
C ILE A 247 -37.23 -7.10 -8.91
N HIS A 248 -36.28 -7.62 -9.69
CA HIS A 248 -34.94 -7.02 -9.84
C HIS A 248 -34.99 -5.62 -10.47
N ALA A 249 -35.83 -5.43 -11.48
CA ALA A 249 -35.99 -4.12 -12.10
C ALA A 249 -36.54 -3.08 -11.11
N LYS A 250 -37.53 -3.45 -10.29
CA LYS A 250 -38.06 -2.58 -9.23
C LYS A 250 -36.99 -2.21 -8.21
N GLU A 251 -36.20 -3.19 -7.77
CA GLU A 251 -35.12 -2.97 -6.80
C GLU A 251 -34.04 -2.00 -7.33
N VAL A 252 -33.64 -2.13 -8.60
CA VAL A 252 -32.67 -1.20 -9.20
C VAL A 252 -33.23 0.22 -9.31
N ILE A 253 -34.53 0.39 -9.55
CA ILE A 253 -35.18 1.71 -9.54
C ILE A 253 -35.18 2.31 -8.13
N VAL A 254 -35.47 1.52 -7.10
CA VAL A 254 -35.40 1.97 -5.70
C VAL A 254 -33.97 2.41 -5.36
N ASN A 255 -32.97 1.61 -5.71
CA ASN A 255 -31.57 1.93 -5.46
C ASN A 255 -31.11 3.19 -6.22
N ARG A 256 -31.58 3.38 -7.46
CA ARG A 256 -31.39 4.62 -8.22
C ARG A 256 -31.94 5.82 -7.46
N ASP A 257 -33.19 5.76 -7.02
CA ASP A 257 -33.86 6.89 -6.37
C ASP A 257 -33.20 7.23 -5.02
N THR A 258 -32.76 6.20 -4.28
CA THR A 258 -31.95 6.36 -3.07
C THR A 258 -30.63 7.07 -3.38
N LEU A 259 -29.88 6.62 -4.39
CA LEU A 259 -28.63 7.25 -4.79
C LEU A 259 -28.82 8.74 -5.17
N VAL A 260 -29.89 9.08 -5.91
CA VAL A 260 -30.20 10.48 -6.25
C VAL A 260 -30.43 11.31 -4.98
N LYS A 261 -31.22 10.80 -4.03
CA LYS A 261 -31.51 11.51 -2.77
C LYS A 261 -30.25 11.74 -1.94
N LEU A 262 -29.37 10.74 -1.85
CA LEU A 262 -28.11 10.84 -1.10
C LEU A 262 -27.14 11.82 -1.77
N LEU A 263 -26.99 11.77 -3.09
CA LEU A 263 -26.18 12.75 -3.84
C LEU A 263 -26.74 14.16 -3.71
N ALA A 264 -28.06 14.35 -3.82
CA ALA A 264 -28.70 15.64 -3.62
C ALA A 264 -28.40 16.21 -2.21
N ARG A 265 -28.49 15.37 -1.17
CA ARG A 265 -28.18 15.75 0.21
C ARG A 265 -26.75 16.28 0.38
N HIS A 266 -25.75 15.60 -0.19
CA HIS A 266 -24.34 15.97 -0.01
C HIS A 266 -23.84 17.04 -0.98
N THR A 267 -24.48 17.18 -2.14
CA THR A 267 -24.11 18.20 -3.13
C THR A 267 -24.87 19.52 -2.97
N GLY A 268 -25.96 19.54 -2.21
CA GLY A 268 -26.82 20.71 -2.04
C GLY A 268 -27.71 21.00 -3.26
N ASN A 269 -27.69 20.15 -4.28
CA ASN A 269 -28.56 20.27 -5.46
C ASN A 269 -29.97 19.71 -5.19
N SER A 270 -30.95 20.14 -5.97
CA SER A 270 -32.28 19.52 -5.95
C SER A 270 -32.24 18.08 -6.48
N VAL A 271 -33.11 17.22 -5.95
CA VAL A 271 -33.28 15.83 -6.39
C VAL A 271 -33.54 15.76 -7.90
N GLU A 272 -34.34 16.68 -8.44
CA GLU A 272 -34.64 16.76 -9.87
C GLU A 272 -33.41 17.06 -10.73
N ARG A 273 -32.55 17.99 -10.29
CA ARG A 273 -31.31 18.34 -10.99
C ARG A 273 -30.39 17.13 -11.06
N VAL A 274 -30.19 16.44 -9.94
CA VAL A 274 -29.36 15.23 -9.88
C VAL A 274 -29.96 14.11 -10.73
N ALA A 275 -31.27 13.88 -10.65
CA ALA A 275 -31.96 12.85 -11.44
C ALA A 275 -31.87 13.11 -12.96
N LYS A 276 -31.92 14.38 -13.38
CA LYS A 276 -31.76 14.78 -14.79
C LYS A 276 -30.35 14.51 -15.30
N VAL A 277 -29.35 14.89 -14.51
CA VAL A 277 -27.93 14.71 -14.84
C VAL A 277 -27.57 13.22 -14.88
N MET A 278 -28.07 12.43 -13.93
CA MET A 278 -27.78 10.99 -13.82
C MET A 278 -28.41 10.13 -14.92
N ARG A 279 -29.26 10.69 -15.80
CA ARG A 279 -29.84 9.95 -16.95
C ARG A 279 -28.79 9.38 -17.88
N ARG A 280 -27.62 10.03 -17.97
CA ARG A 280 -26.44 9.55 -18.70
C ARG A 280 -25.21 9.69 -17.81
N PRO A 281 -24.11 8.98 -18.08
CA PRO A 281 -22.86 9.22 -17.39
C PRO A 281 -22.44 10.69 -17.53
N TYR A 282 -22.36 11.39 -16.40
CA TYR A 282 -21.96 12.78 -16.33
C TYR A 282 -20.56 12.87 -15.75
N TYR A 283 -19.61 13.17 -16.62
CA TYR A 283 -18.20 13.32 -16.28
C TYR A 283 -17.94 14.75 -15.79
N MET A 284 -17.30 14.85 -14.63
CA MET A 284 -16.97 16.11 -14.00
C MET A 284 -15.46 16.20 -13.81
N ASP A 285 -14.90 17.27 -14.36
CA ASP A 285 -13.56 17.72 -14.05
C ASP A 285 -13.54 18.30 -12.63
N PRO A 286 -12.39 18.43 -11.98
CA PRO A 286 -12.33 18.88 -10.59
C PRO A 286 -13.02 20.23 -10.36
N LEU A 287 -12.94 21.16 -11.31
CA LEU A 287 -13.66 22.44 -11.26
C LEU A 287 -15.17 22.25 -11.29
N VAL A 288 -15.66 21.47 -12.27
CA VAL A 288 -17.08 21.14 -12.41
C VAL A 288 -17.60 20.35 -11.21
N ALA A 289 -16.80 19.43 -10.67
CA ALA A 289 -17.14 18.64 -9.49
C ALA A 289 -17.27 19.53 -8.25
N LYS A 290 -16.44 20.58 -8.14
CA LYS A 290 -16.52 21.58 -7.08
C LYS A 290 -17.76 22.45 -7.23
N GLU A 291 -18.04 22.95 -8.43
CA GLU A 291 -19.24 23.74 -8.73
C GLU A 291 -20.53 22.93 -8.51
N PHE A 292 -20.51 21.64 -8.83
CA PHE A 292 -21.62 20.73 -8.58
C PHE A 292 -21.77 20.39 -7.09
N GLY A 293 -20.75 20.63 -6.25
CA GLY A 293 -20.79 20.35 -4.82
C GLY A 293 -20.38 18.93 -4.41
N VAL A 294 -19.76 18.16 -5.32
CA VAL A 294 -19.19 16.83 -5.00
C VAL A 294 -17.97 16.96 -4.10
N ILE A 295 -17.18 18.01 -4.31
CA ILE A 295 -15.94 18.28 -3.59
C ILE A 295 -15.88 19.73 -3.13
N ASP A 296 -15.00 20.02 -2.17
CA ASP A 296 -14.81 21.37 -1.64
C ASP A 296 -13.51 22.01 -2.18
N LYS A 297 -12.44 21.23 -2.31
CA LYS A 297 -11.09 21.72 -2.62
C LYS A 297 -10.37 20.84 -3.64
N ILE A 298 -9.50 21.46 -4.44
CA ILE A 298 -8.65 20.79 -5.42
C ILE A 298 -7.21 20.84 -4.91
N LEU A 299 -6.50 19.71 -4.89
CA LEU A 299 -5.13 19.61 -4.39
C LEU A 299 -4.12 19.50 -5.55
N TRP A 300 -3.20 20.46 -5.71
CA TRP A 300 -2.06 20.38 -6.66
C TRP A 300 -0.74 20.62 -5.93
N ARG A 301 0.33 19.92 -6.32
CA ARG A 301 1.61 20.00 -5.61
C ARG A 301 2.28 21.37 -5.77
N GLY A 302 2.71 21.93 -4.64
CA GLY A 302 3.25 23.28 -4.47
C GLY A 302 2.65 24.06 -3.28
N GLN A 303 1.57 23.56 -2.65
CA GLN A 303 0.80 24.27 -1.63
C GLN A 303 0.86 23.65 -0.22
N GLU A 304 2.00 23.08 0.16
CA GLU A 304 2.27 22.77 1.58
C GLU A 304 2.37 24.04 2.44
N LYS A 305 2.64 25.22 1.85
CA LYS A 305 2.68 26.52 2.56
C LYS A 305 1.31 27.20 2.74
N ILE A 306 0.35 26.98 1.84
CA ILE A 306 -0.94 27.69 1.90
C ILE A 306 -1.82 27.18 3.06
N MET A 307 -1.75 25.91 3.42
CA MET A 307 -2.54 25.39 4.55
C MET A 307 -1.94 25.71 5.93
N SER A 308 -0.63 25.96 6.05
CA SER A 308 -0.04 26.52 7.27
C SER A 308 -0.31 28.02 7.40
N ASP A 309 -0.29 28.77 6.28
CA ASP A 309 -0.47 30.23 6.27
C ASP A 309 -1.96 30.67 6.31
N VAL A 310 -2.90 29.78 5.97
CA VAL A 310 -4.35 30.04 6.13
C VAL A 310 -4.79 30.04 7.61
N SER A 311 -3.91 29.62 8.53
CA SER A 311 -4.10 29.84 9.97
C SER A 311 -3.53 31.19 10.46
N SER A 312 -2.85 31.96 9.61
CA SER A 312 -2.14 33.20 10.00
C SER A 312 -2.35 34.42 9.07
N HIS A 313 -3.04 34.30 7.93
CA HIS A 313 -3.31 35.45 7.06
C HIS A 313 -4.47 36.35 7.53
N ALA A 314 -5.41 35.83 8.33
CA ALA A 314 -6.47 36.63 8.94
C ALA A 314 -5.97 37.53 10.09
N GLU A 315 -4.81 37.20 10.66
CA GLU A 315 -4.15 38.00 11.71
C GLU A 315 -3.27 39.11 11.10
N LEU A 316 -2.73 38.90 9.90
CA LEU A 316 -1.89 39.87 9.19
C LEU A 316 -2.69 40.96 8.45
N GLU A 317 -3.89 40.67 7.95
CA GLU A 317 -4.75 41.69 7.32
C GLU A 317 -5.37 42.66 8.33
N LYS A 318 -5.71 42.20 9.55
CA LYS A 318 -6.16 43.09 10.63
C LYS A 318 -5.06 44.06 11.08
N GLY A 319 -3.84 43.56 11.30
CA GLY A 319 -2.72 44.41 11.71
C GLY A 319 -2.29 45.45 10.66
N ALA A 320 -2.46 45.15 9.36
CA ALA A 320 -2.12 46.08 8.29
C ALA A 320 -3.17 47.19 8.09
N ILE A 321 -4.45 46.90 8.32
CA ILE A 321 -5.54 47.89 8.19
C ILE A 321 -5.50 48.88 9.37
N ASP A 322 -5.25 48.40 10.59
CA ASP A 322 -5.17 49.27 11.78
C ASP A 322 -3.98 50.25 11.69
N ALA A 323 -2.83 49.82 11.15
CA ALA A 323 -1.64 50.67 10.97
C ALA A 323 -1.78 51.74 9.87
N ILE A 324 -2.69 51.55 8.91
CA ILE A 324 -2.98 52.53 7.85
C ILE A 324 -3.98 53.60 8.33
N ILE A 325 -4.88 53.24 9.25
CA ILE A 325 -5.87 54.15 9.83
C ILE A 325 -5.21 55.10 10.83
N GLU A 326 -4.23 54.64 11.62
CA GLU A 326 -3.50 55.50 12.58
C GLU A 326 -2.53 56.52 11.94
N ASN A 327 -2.12 56.32 10.67
CA ASN A 327 -1.20 57.24 9.97
C ASN A 327 -1.91 58.24 9.02
N ARG A 328 -3.25 58.37 9.10
CA ARG A 328 -4.04 59.30 8.28
C ARG A 328 -4.89 60.30 9.07
N PHE A 329 -4.54 60.57 10.33
CA PHE A 329 -5.02 61.72 11.10
C PHE A 329 -3.88 62.39 11.85
#